data_AF-A0A927RNA3-F1
#
_entry.id   AF-A0A927RNA3-F1
#
_cell.length_a   1.000
_cell.length_b   1.000
_cell.length_c   1.000
_cell.angle_alpha   90.00
_cell.angle_beta   90.00
_cell.angle_gamma   90.00
#
_symmetry.space_group_name_H-M   'P 1'
#
loop_
_entity.id
_entity.type
_entity.pdbx_description
1 polymer ?
#
loop_
_entity_poly.entity_id
_entity_poly.type
_entity_poly.pdbx_seq_one_letter_code
_entity_poly.pdbx_strand_id
1 'polypeptide(L)'
;MKKIAVIGLGIIGGSICGALTKAGYQVDGFGRGRASIEYALKAGYIQNEGKNLADYDVVFIAVPPQPTIEYLDKGTFKDGALVADICGVKEMIENTVYAKKRNYRYVGLHPMAGKETSGIASASADLFQKANLIITIAAQTNVADVAEIKTYAKAMGFGKIVECSAAEHDKKIALTSQLAHIVSNAYVKSPQVKGYEGFTGGSFQDMTRIAGVDETVWTPLYACNRENIVAELSGLIDNLAVYLDALKTCDDEKLAQALKEGRLIRETIKRNNE
;
A
#
# COMPACT_ATOMS: atom_id res chain seq x y z
N MET A 1 -9.17 -21.12 19.86
CA MET A 1 -8.39 -20.22 18.98
C MET A 1 -9.34 -19.19 18.38
N LYS A 2 -8.87 -17.97 18.13
CA LYS A 2 -9.67 -16.93 17.47
C LYS A 2 -9.93 -17.30 16.01
N LYS A 3 -11.13 -17.04 15.50
CA LYS A 3 -11.48 -17.21 14.08
C LYS A 3 -11.08 -15.97 13.28
N ILE A 4 -10.31 -16.17 12.20
CA ILE A 4 -9.84 -15.08 11.32
C ILE A 4 -10.57 -15.14 9.99
N ALA A 5 -11.03 -13.98 9.50
CA ALA A 5 -11.51 -13.82 8.14
C ALA A 5 -10.65 -12.83 7.36
N VAL A 6 -10.53 -13.06 6.05
CA VAL A 6 -9.94 -12.09 5.11
C VAL A 6 -10.94 -11.79 4.01
N ILE A 7 -11.29 -10.52 3.86
CA ILE A 7 -12.11 -10.00 2.78
C ILE A 7 -11.20 -9.55 1.63
N GLY A 8 -11.48 -10.03 0.42
CA GLY A 8 -10.71 -9.68 -0.77
C GLY A 8 -9.61 -10.70 -1.07
N LEU A 9 -9.95 -11.75 -1.81
CA LEU A 9 -9.02 -12.78 -2.25
C LEU A 9 -8.26 -12.35 -3.53
N GLY A 10 -7.49 -11.27 -3.43
CA GLY A 10 -6.52 -10.82 -4.42
C GLY A 10 -5.09 -11.24 -4.06
N ILE A 11 -4.07 -10.52 -4.54
CA ILE A 11 -2.67 -10.77 -4.17
C ILE A 11 -2.47 -10.59 -2.66
N ILE A 12 -2.87 -9.43 -2.14
CA ILE A 12 -2.59 -9.07 -0.76
C ILE A 12 -3.41 -9.94 0.19
N GLY A 13 -4.73 -9.98 0.04
CA GLY A 13 -5.57 -10.81 0.91
C GLY A 13 -5.28 -12.31 0.78
N GLY A 14 -5.05 -12.83 -0.43
CA GLY A 14 -4.62 -14.22 -0.61
C GLY A 14 -3.29 -14.52 0.07
N SER A 15 -2.35 -13.57 0.07
CA SER A 15 -1.06 -13.72 0.76
C SER A 15 -1.21 -13.65 2.28
N ILE A 16 -2.14 -12.83 2.81
CA ILE A 16 -2.49 -12.81 4.24
C ILE A 16 -3.04 -14.17 4.65
N CYS A 17 -3.98 -14.71 3.87
CA CYS A 17 -4.53 -16.05 4.09
C CYS A 17 -3.43 -17.11 4.12
N GLY A 18 -2.60 -17.16 3.07
CA GLY A 18 -1.51 -18.14 2.98
C GLY A 18 -0.50 -18.02 4.12
N ALA A 19 -0.09 -16.80 4.48
CA ALA A 19 0.91 -16.56 5.53
C ALA A 19 0.38 -16.95 6.92
N LEU A 20 -0.86 -16.57 7.25
CA LEU A 20 -1.49 -16.91 8.53
C LEU A 20 -1.81 -18.41 8.62
N THR A 21 -2.31 -19.04 7.56
CA THR A 21 -2.54 -20.48 7.53
C THR A 21 -1.22 -21.25 7.69
N LYS A 22 -0.14 -20.83 7.02
CA LYS A 22 1.22 -21.40 7.20
C LYS A 22 1.72 -21.27 8.64
N ALA A 23 1.33 -20.20 9.34
CA ALA A 23 1.65 -19.97 10.75
C ALA A 23 0.72 -20.73 11.74
N GLY A 24 -0.22 -21.55 11.24
CA GLY A 24 -1.08 -22.41 12.06
C GLY A 24 -2.42 -21.78 12.48
N TYR A 25 -2.80 -20.62 11.91
CA TYR A 25 -4.11 -20.01 12.17
C TYR A 25 -5.21 -20.62 11.29
N GLN A 26 -6.44 -20.56 11.78
CA GLN A 26 -7.64 -20.82 10.99
C GLN A 26 -8.13 -19.52 10.35
N VAL A 27 -8.09 -19.48 9.02
CA VAL A 27 -8.45 -18.36 8.15
C VAL A 27 -9.49 -18.79 7.12
N ASP A 28 -10.64 -18.13 7.14
CA ASP A 28 -11.63 -18.24 6.07
C ASP A 28 -11.56 -17.02 5.14
N GLY A 29 -11.91 -17.22 3.87
CA GLY A 29 -11.83 -16.20 2.83
C GLY A 29 -13.18 -15.72 2.34
N PHE A 30 -13.33 -14.41 2.14
CA PHE A 30 -14.46 -13.80 1.44
C PHE A 30 -13.97 -13.23 0.09
N GLY A 31 -14.46 -13.80 -1.01
CA GLY A 31 -14.11 -13.39 -2.37
C GLY A 31 -15.35 -13.05 -3.19
N ARG A 32 -15.22 -12.11 -4.15
CA ARG A 32 -16.32 -11.79 -5.08
C ARG A 32 -16.49 -12.83 -6.20
N GLY A 33 -15.43 -13.57 -6.53
CA GLY A 33 -15.41 -14.50 -7.66
C GLY A 33 -15.20 -15.93 -7.21
N ARG A 34 -15.98 -16.86 -7.77
CA ARG A 34 -15.85 -18.30 -7.46
C ARG A 34 -14.43 -18.82 -7.71
N ALA A 35 -13.81 -18.38 -8.80
CA ALA A 35 -12.46 -18.77 -9.17
C ALA A 35 -11.40 -18.42 -8.10
N SER A 36 -11.52 -17.26 -7.43
CA SER A 36 -10.55 -16.88 -6.41
C SER A 36 -10.71 -17.69 -5.13
N ILE A 37 -11.94 -18.02 -4.75
CA ILE A 37 -12.23 -18.89 -3.60
C ILE A 37 -11.71 -20.30 -3.86
N GLU A 38 -12.00 -20.87 -5.04
CA GLU A 38 -11.53 -22.21 -5.41
C GLU A 38 -10.01 -22.30 -5.45
N TYR A 39 -9.36 -21.28 -6.01
CA TYR A 39 -7.90 -21.19 -5.96
C TYR A 39 -7.40 -21.18 -4.52
N ALA A 40 -7.96 -20.33 -3.66
CA ALA A 40 -7.53 -20.21 -2.26
C ALA A 40 -7.69 -21.52 -1.49
N LEU A 41 -8.80 -22.24 -1.68
CA LEU A 41 -9.03 -23.56 -1.08
C LEU A 41 -8.03 -24.59 -1.60
N LYS A 42 -7.83 -24.67 -2.93
CA LYS A 42 -6.91 -25.61 -3.57
C LYS A 42 -5.45 -25.36 -3.16
N ALA A 43 -5.06 -24.09 -3.01
CA ALA A 43 -3.74 -23.69 -2.55
C ALA A 43 -3.55 -23.86 -1.04
N GLY A 44 -4.60 -24.23 -0.29
CA GLY A 44 -4.57 -24.32 1.16
C GLY A 44 -4.37 -22.97 1.86
N TYR A 45 -4.70 -21.86 1.20
CA TYR A 45 -4.61 -20.52 1.79
C TYR A 45 -5.74 -20.25 2.78
N ILE A 46 -6.93 -20.79 2.52
CA ILE A 46 -8.10 -20.70 3.39
C ILE A 46 -8.63 -22.10 3.70
N GLN A 47 -9.27 -22.28 4.86
CA GLN A 47 -9.95 -23.54 5.18
C GLN A 47 -11.36 -23.58 4.59
N ASN A 48 -12.09 -22.47 4.68
CA ASN A 48 -13.44 -22.37 4.13
C ASN A 48 -13.69 -21.04 3.43
N GLU A 49 -14.72 -21.05 2.60
CA GLU A 49 -15.37 -19.82 2.17
C GLU A 49 -16.19 -19.25 3.34
N GLY A 50 -15.93 -18.01 3.70
CA GLY A 50 -16.64 -17.31 4.76
C GLY A 50 -18.08 -17.01 4.37
N LYS A 51 -18.99 -17.12 5.33
CA LYS A 51 -20.44 -16.90 5.12
C LYS A 51 -20.96 -15.65 5.82
N ASN A 52 -20.57 -15.42 7.07
CA ASN A 52 -21.04 -14.30 7.87
C ASN A 52 -19.88 -13.69 8.68
N LEU A 53 -19.62 -12.39 8.50
CA LEU A 53 -18.56 -11.68 9.21
C LEU A 53 -18.78 -11.63 10.73
N ALA A 54 -20.02 -11.81 11.20
CA ALA A 54 -20.35 -11.90 12.63
C ALA A 54 -19.81 -13.15 13.33
N ASP A 55 -19.26 -14.12 12.59
CA ASP A 55 -18.70 -15.36 13.15
C ASP A 55 -17.21 -15.24 13.53
N TYR A 56 -16.55 -14.12 13.18
CA TYR A 56 -15.10 -13.96 13.24
C TYR A 56 -14.66 -13.00 14.33
N ASP A 57 -13.55 -13.33 15.01
CA ASP A 57 -12.94 -12.50 16.05
C ASP A 57 -12.00 -11.45 15.47
N VAL A 58 -11.40 -11.75 14.31
CA VAL A 58 -10.48 -10.87 13.59
C VAL A 58 -10.82 -10.87 12.11
N VAL A 59 -10.89 -9.68 11.51
CA VAL A 59 -11.21 -9.51 10.08
C VAL A 59 -10.18 -8.59 9.43
N PHE A 60 -9.49 -9.10 8.42
CA PHE A 60 -8.64 -8.28 7.54
C PHE A 60 -9.40 -7.89 6.27
N ILE A 61 -9.37 -6.61 5.89
CA ILE A 61 -10.06 -6.08 4.72
C ILE A 61 -9.02 -5.68 3.67
N ALA A 62 -8.87 -6.52 2.65
CA ALA A 62 -7.89 -6.39 1.55
C ALA A 62 -8.58 -6.13 0.20
N VAL A 63 -9.53 -5.20 0.19
CA VAL A 63 -10.20 -4.68 -1.02
C VAL A 63 -9.83 -3.21 -1.25
N PRO A 64 -10.12 -2.63 -2.44
CA PRO A 64 -9.85 -1.22 -2.69
C PRO A 64 -10.54 -0.28 -1.68
N PRO A 65 -10.07 0.97 -1.53
CA PRO A 65 -10.53 1.89 -0.47
C PRO A 65 -12.05 2.07 -0.39
N GLN A 66 -12.72 2.25 -1.53
CA GLN A 66 -14.15 2.50 -1.54
C GLN A 66 -14.98 1.29 -1.02
N PRO A 67 -14.78 0.06 -1.52
CA PRO A 67 -15.35 -1.13 -0.89
C PRO A 67 -14.98 -1.30 0.59
N THR A 68 -13.75 -0.96 0.99
CA THR A 68 -13.33 -1.01 2.41
C THR A 68 -14.20 -0.09 3.27
N ILE A 69 -14.43 1.15 2.83
CA ILE A 69 -15.33 2.11 3.48
C ILE A 69 -16.73 1.54 3.61
N GLU A 70 -17.26 0.91 2.56
CA GLU A 70 -18.59 0.28 2.60
C GLU A 70 -18.67 -0.85 3.64
N TYR A 71 -17.68 -1.73 3.70
CA TYR A 71 -17.61 -2.78 4.72
C TYR A 71 -17.51 -2.20 6.13
N LEU A 72 -16.63 -1.22 6.35
CA LEU A 72 -16.45 -0.61 7.66
C LEU A 72 -17.69 0.17 8.09
N ASP A 73 -18.39 0.81 7.16
CA ASP A 73 -19.54 1.64 7.50
C ASP A 73 -20.83 0.85 7.74
N LYS A 74 -21.09 -0.17 6.90
CA LYS A 74 -22.37 -0.89 6.83
C LYS A 74 -22.27 -2.39 7.16
N GLY A 75 -21.06 -2.94 7.31
CA GLY A 75 -20.85 -4.34 7.60
C GLY A 75 -21.30 -4.73 9.01
N THR A 76 -21.83 -5.94 9.13
CA THR A 76 -22.16 -6.55 10.43
C THR A 76 -21.00 -7.40 10.91
N PHE A 77 -20.26 -6.89 11.88
CA PHE A 77 -19.16 -7.59 12.54
C PHE A 77 -19.61 -8.12 13.91
N LYS A 78 -18.91 -9.14 14.40
CA LYS A 78 -19.07 -9.62 15.78
C LYS A 78 -18.76 -8.49 16.76
N ASP A 79 -19.54 -8.38 17.83
CA ASP A 79 -19.26 -7.41 18.89
C ASP A 79 -17.86 -7.62 19.47
N GLY A 80 -17.06 -6.56 19.47
CA GLY A 80 -15.67 -6.57 19.92
C GLY A 80 -14.64 -7.16 18.93
N ALA A 81 -15.06 -7.54 17.71
CA ALA A 81 -14.14 -8.02 16.67
C ALA A 81 -13.02 -7.02 16.41
N LEU A 82 -11.82 -7.51 16.12
CA LEU A 82 -10.71 -6.68 15.62
C LEU A 82 -10.78 -6.62 14.09
N VAL A 83 -11.07 -5.45 13.55
CA VAL A 83 -11.14 -5.22 12.11
C VAL A 83 -9.94 -4.40 11.67
N ALA A 84 -9.22 -4.86 10.66
CA ALA A 84 -8.05 -4.17 10.14
C ALA A 84 -8.10 -4.05 8.61
N ASP A 85 -7.99 -2.83 8.10
CA ASP A 85 -7.90 -2.59 6.67
C ASP A 85 -6.44 -2.67 6.19
N ILE A 86 -6.26 -2.94 4.89
CA ILE A 86 -4.96 -3.12 4.25
C ILE A 86 -4.72 -2.04 3.15
N CYS A 87 -5.52 -0.98 3.10
CA CYS A 87 -5.49 -0.01 2.00
C CYS A 87 -4.18 0.79 1.93
N GLY A 88 -3.81 1.24 0.74
CA GLY A 88 -2.62 2.10 0.55
C GLY A 88 -2.82 3.59 0.92
N VAL A 89 -4.00 3.95 1.43
CA VAL A 89 -4.39 5.30 1.91
C VAL A 89 -5.15 5.14 3.22
N LYS A 90 -5.04 6.10 4.13
CA LYS A 90 -5.45 5.91 5.53
C LYS A 90 -6.40 6.98 6.06
N GLU A 91 -6.24 8.24 5.70
CA GLU A 91 -7.06 9.32 6.27
C GLU A 91 -8.55 9.11 5.99
N MET A 92 -8.91 8.80 4.74
CA MET A 92 -10.31 8.56 4.35
C MET A 92 -10.92 7.34 5.07
N ILE A 93 -10.12 6.29 5.30
CA ILE A 93 -10.59 5.09 6.00
C ILE A 93 -10.85 5.40 7.47
N GLU A 94 -9.90 6.04 8.15
CA GLU A 94 -10.04 6.41 9.55
C GLU A 94 -11.16 7.42 9.79
N ASN A 95 -11.30 8.41 8.91
CA ASN A 95 -12.42 9.36 8.95
C ASN A 95 -13.78 8.63 8.91
N THR A 96 -13.90 7.59 8.08
CA THR A 96 -15.11 6.76 8.02
C THR A 96 -15.33 5.98 9.32
N VAL A 97 -14.29 5.31 9.82
CA VAL A 97 -14.40 4.46 11.02
C VAL A 97 -14.78 5.30 12.23
N TYR A 98 -14.10 6.43 12.44
CA TYR A 98 -14.23 7.25 13.64
C TYR A 98 -15.36 8.29 13.58
N ALA A 99 -16.04 8.45 12.44
CA ALA A 99 -17.21 9.32 12.33
C ALA A 99 -18.38 8.93 13.25
N LYS A 100 -18.44 7.68 13.72
CA LYS A 100 -19.42 7.20 14.70
C LYS A 100 -18.85 6.05 15.52
N LYS A 101 -19.46 5.79 16.69
CA LYS A 101 -19.10 4.64 17.51
C LYS A 101 -19.35 3.34 16.75
N ARG A 102 -18.37 2.44 16.75
CA ARG A 102 -18.45 1.11 16.15
C ARG A 102 -18.64 0.05 17.24
N ASN A 103 -19.25 -1.08 16.88
CA ASN A 103 -19.33 -2.25 17.75
C ASN A 103 -18.05 -3.12 17.68
N TYR A 104 -17.18 -2.82 16.72
CA TYR A 104 -15.87 -3.46 16.52
C TYR A 104 -14.71 -2.52 16.91
N ARG A 105 -13.55 -3.13 17.13
CA ARG A 105 -12.24 -2.48 17.32
C ARG A 105 -11.55 -2.33 15.96
N TYR A 106 -10.74 -1.27 15.78
CA TYR A 106 -10.14 -0.97 14.48
C TYR A 106 -8.65 -0.63 14.57
N VAL A 107 -7.87 -1.13 13.60
CA VAL A 107 -6.47 -0.76 13.37
C VAL A 107 -6.20 -0.68 11.86
N GLY A 108 -5.71 0.45 11.37
CA GLY A 108 -5.38 0.61 9.95
C GLY A 108 -3.98 0.09 9.63
N LEU A 109 -3.83 -0.67 8.53
CA LEU A 109 -2.56 -1.29 8.14
C LEU A 109 -2.21 -0.96 6.68
N HIS A 110 -0.91 -0.89 6.38
CA HIS A 110 -0.40 -0.84 5.01
C HIS A 110 0.90 -1.65 4.89
N PRO A 111 0.82 -2.89 4.37
CA PRO A 111 1.97 -3.67 3.97
C PRO A 111 2.72 -2.97 2.84
N MET A 112 3.99 -2.64 3.04
CA MET A 112 4.87 -2.14 1.98
C MET A 112 5.42 -3.32 1.18
N ALA A 113 4.50 -4.09 0.59
CA ALA A 113 4.77 -5.28 -0.20
C ALA A 113 3.78 -5.35 -1.36
N GLY A 114 4.25 -5.79 -2.52
CA GLY A 114 3.42 -5.92 -3.72
C GLY A 114 4.19 -6.58 -4.86
N LYS A 115 3.47 -6.88 -5.93
CA LYS A 115 4.02 -7.35 -7.20
C LYS A 115 3.37 -6.55 -8.32
N GLU A 116 4.04 -6.47 -9.46
CA GLU A 116 3.53 -5.81 -10.68
C GLU A 116 2.42 -6.64 -11.37
N THR A 117 2.27 -7.91 -10.96
CA THR A 117 1.18 -8.80 -11.37
C THR A 117 -0.10 -8.54 -10.57
N SER A 118 -1.24 -9.08 -11.00
CA SER A 118 -2.53 -8.99 -10.30
C SER A 118 -3.16 -10.38 -10.01
N GLY A 119 -4.26 -10.38 -9.25
CA GLY A 119 -5.07 -11.58 -8.99
C GLY A 119 -4.48 -12.58 -7.97
N ILE A 120 -5.34 -13.47 -7.45
CA ILE A 120 -4.94 -14.43 -6.41
C ILE A 120 -3.85 -15.42 -6.87
N ALA A 121 -3.76 -15.70 -8.16
CA ALA A 121 -2.73 -16.59 -8.71
C ALA A 121 -1.31 -16.07 -8.45
N SER A 122 -1.17 -14.77 -8.19
CA SER A 122 0.09 -14.10 -7.89
C SER A 122 0.37 -14.00 -6.38
N ALA A 123 -0.57 -14.41 -5.53
CA ALA A 123 -0.44 -14.40 -4.08
C ALA A 123 0.59 -15.44 -3.59
N SER A 124 1.28 -15.12 -2.50
CA SER A 124 2.30 -15.98 -1.89
C SER A 124 2.23 -15.90 -0.38
N ALA A 125 2.28 -17.05 0.30
CA ALA A 125 2.39 -17.11 1.75
C ALA A 125 3.66 -16.44 2.30
N ASP A 126 4.65 -16.19 1.44
CA ASP A 126 5.91 -15.54 1.80
C ASP A 126 6.01 -14.08 1.30
N LEU A 127 4.92 -13.50 0.79
CA LEU A 127 4.93 -12.13 0.22
C LEU A 127 5.44 -11.07 1.21
N PHE A 128 5.17 -11.25 2.50
CA PHE A 128 5.47 -10.26 3.54
C PHE A 128 6.81 -10.51 4.26
N GLN A 129 7.55 -11.55 3.88
CA GLN A 129 8.82 -11.88 4.53
C GLN A 129 9.79 -10.70 4.43
N LYS A 130 10.21 -10.17 5.58
CA LYS A 130 11.08 -8.98 5.73
C LYS A 130 10.50 -7.67 5.17
N ALA A 131 9.26 -7.65 4.70
CA ALA A 131 8.60 -6.43 4.28
C ALA A 131 8.33 -5.50 5.48
N ASN A 132 8.15 -4.22 5.21
CA ASN A 132 7.71 -3.27 6.22
C ASN A 132 6.17 -3.30 6.33
N LEU A 133 5.64 -3.13 7.54
CA LEU A 133 4.22 -2.89 7.79
C LEU A 133 4.06 -1.53 8.44
N ILE A 134 3.21 -0.68 7.88
CA ILE A 134 2.79 0.55 8.55
C ILE A 134 1.50 0.26 9.31
N ILE A 135 1.42 0.72 10.55
CA ILE A 135 0.24 0.71 11.41
C ILE A 135 -0.14 2.15 11.71
N THR A 136 -1.39 2.54 11.45
CA THR A 136 -1.85 3.87 11.79
C THR A 136 -2.42 3.93 13.21
N ILE A 137 -2.01 4.97 13.94
CA ILE A 137 -2.40 5.22 15.32
C ILE A 137 -3.22 6.49 15.38
N ALA A 138 -4.45 6.39 15.89
CA ALA A 138 -5.33 7.49 16.20
C ALA A 138 -5.58 7.59 17.71
N ALA A 139 -6.21 8.68 18.17
CA ALA A 139 -6.55 8.87 19.58
C ALA A 139 -7.47 7.76 20.13
N GLN A 140 -8.28 7.14 19.26
CA GLN A 140 -9.21 6.06 19.56
C GLN A 140 -8.55 4.67 19.52
N THR A 141 -7.33 4.56 18.99
CA THR A 141 -6.64 3.27 18.81
C THR A 141 -6.17 2.74 20.16
N ASN A 142 -6.61 1.53 20.52
CA ASN A 142 -6.17 0.87 21.75
C ASN A 142 -4.84 0.16 21.55
N VAL A 143 -3.89 0.38 22.46
CA VAL A 143 -2.55 -0.25 22.46
C VAL A 143 -2.63 -1.78 22.47
N ALA A 144 -3.63 -2.36 23.13
CA ALA A 144 -3.84 -3.82 23.14
C ALA A 144 -4.20 -4.36 21.75
N ASP A 145 -4.92 -3.59 20.93
CA ASP A 145 -5.32 -3.97 19.58
C ASP A 145 -4.11 -3.95 18.65
N VAL A 146 -3.26 -2.93 18.80
CA VAL A 146 -1.98 -2.83 18.09
C VAL A 146 -1.05 -4.00 18.46
N ALA A 147 -0.96 -4.36 19.74
CA ALA A 147 -0.17 -5.50 20.19
C ALA A 147 -0.68 -6.83 19.60
N GLU A 148 -2.01 -6.99 19.50
CA GLU A 148 -2.63 -8.13 18.84
C GLU A 148 -2.27 -8.17 17.34
N ILE A 149 -2.41 -7.06 16.62
CA ILE A 149 -1.99 -6.94 15.21
C ILE A 149 -0.52 -7.28 15.02
N LYS A 150 0.37 -6.79 15.89
CA LYS A 150 1.82 -7.10 15.82
C LYS A 150 2.09 -8.60 15.93
N THR A 151 1.26 -9.34 16.65
CA THR A 151 1.35 -10.81 16.74
C THR A 151 1.05 -11.46 15.40
N TYR A 152 -0.02 -11.03 14.71
CA TYR A 152 -0.32 -11.50 13.35
C TYR A 152 0.75 -11.05 12.34
N ALA A 153 1.25 -9.82 12.45
CA ALA A 153 2.30 -9.30 11.59
C ALA A 153 3.60 -10.12 11.70
N LYS A 154 4.00 -10.46 12.93
CA LYS A 154 5.16 -11.33 13.16
C LYS A 154 4.93 -12.72 12.58
N ALA A 155 3.73 -13.29 12.76
CA ALA A 155 3.39 -14.59 12.18
C ALA A 155 3.43 -14.59 10.64
N MET A 156 3.06 -13.48 10.00
CA MET A 156 3.15 -13.29 8.55
C MET A 156 4.58 -13.03 8.05
N GLY A 157 5.56 -12.80 8.93
CA GLY A 157 6.96 -12.60 8.58
C GLY A 157 7.38 -11.16 8.30
N PHE A 158 6.56 -10.16 8.67
CA PHE A 158 6.95 -8.75 8.55
C PHE A 158 8.21 -8.46 9.37
N GLY A 159 9.14 -7.69 8.78
CA GLY A 159 10.43 -7.38 9.39
C GLY A 159 10.37 -6.15 10.29
N LYS A 160 9.97 -5.00 9.73
CA LYS A 160 9.89 -3.73 10.43
C LYS A 160 8.45 -3.25 10.50
N ILE A 161 8.04 -2.82 11.69
CA ILE A 161 6.75 -2.19 11.92
C ILE A 161 6.99 -0.71 12.14
N VAL A 162 6.27 0.13 11.41
CA VAL A 162 6.30 1.59 11.54
C VAL A 162 4.93 2.04 12.04
N GLU A 163 4.91 2.88 13.06
CA GLU A 163 3.70 3.49 13.59
C GLU A 163 3.71 4.97 13.26
N CYS A 164 2.61 5.48 12.71
CA CYS A 164 2.42 6.91 12.44
C CYS A 164 0.94 7.27 12.45
N SER A 165 0.60 8.55 12.35
CA SER A 165 -0.78 8.96 12.11
C SER A 165 -1.20 8.67 10.66
N ALA A 166 -2.50 8.62 10.39
CA ALA A 166 -3.01 8.51 9.02
C ALA A 166 -2.55 9.66 8.12
N ALA A 167 -2.51 10.89 8.66
CA ALA A 167 -2.04 12.06 7.92
C ALA A 167 -0.54 12.00 7.58
N GLU A 168 0.29 11.54 8.53
CA GLU A 168 1.71 11.33 8.25
C GLU A 168 1.93 10.22 7.23
N HIS A 169 1.15 9.14 7.32
CA HIS A 169 1.17 8.05 6.35
C HIS A 169 0.87 8.57 4.95
N ASP A 170 -0.29 9.19 4.75
CA ASP A 170 -0.76 9.61 3.42
C ASP A 170 0.18 10.67 2.81
N LYS A 171 0.71 11.60 3.64
CA LYS A 171 1.76 12.54 3.21
C LYS A 171 3.02 11.83 2.73
N LYS A 172 3.53 10.84 3.49
CA LYS A 172 4.75 10.10 3.09
C LYS A 172 4.52 9.21 1.88
N ILE A 173 3.35 8.59 1.75
CA ILE A 173 2.99 7.74 0.60
C ILE A 173 2.85 8.57 -0.69
N ALA A 174 2.40 9.82 -0.59
CA ALA A 174 2.37 10.73 -1.73
C ALA A 174 3.76 10.86 -2.38
N LEU A 175 4.81 11.12 -1.58
CA LEU A 175 6.18 11.21 -2.07
C LEU A 175 6.78 9.85 -2.44
N THR A 176 6.74 8.89 -1.51
CA THR A 176 7.53 7.64 -1.60
C THR A 176 6.93 6.59 -2.55
N SER A 177 5.69 6.78 -3.00
CA SER A 177 5.02 5.85 -3.91
C SER A 177 4.26 6.57 -5.02
N GLN A 178 3.25 7.37 -4.68
CA GLN A 178 2.30 7.87 -5.69
C GLN A 178 2.96 8.82 -6.70
N LEU A 179 3.76 9.77 -6.23
CA LEU A 179 4.54 10.67 -7.09
C LEU A 179 5.49 9.88 -7.98
N ALA A 180 6.21 8.89 -7.42
CA ALA A 180 7.15 8.08 -8.19
C ALA A 180 6.47 7.37 -9.37
N HIS A 181 5.26 6.83 -9.18
CA HIS A 181 4.49 6.22 -10.27
C HIS A 181 3.99 7.25 -11.29
N ILE A 182 3.50 8.41 -10.85
CA ILE A 182 3.07 9.50 -11.75
C ILE A 182 4.23 9.96 -12.63
N VAL A 183 5.41 10.18 -12.05
CA VAL A 183 6.60 10.65 -12.75
C VAL A 183 7.10 9.60 -13.74
N SER A 184 7.17 8.33 -13.31
CA SER A 184 7.57 7.23 -14.19
C SER A 184 6.60 7.06 -15.36
N ASN A 185 5.29 7.14 -15.11
CA ASN A 185 4.25 7.10 -16.13
C ASN A 185 4.31 8.30 -17.08
N ALA A 186 4.64 9.50 -16.59
CA ALA A 186 4.83 10.68 -17.42
C ALA A 186 6.10 10.58 -18.27
N TYR A 187 7.19 10.07 -17.70
CA TYR A 187 8.50 9.93 -18.35
C TYR A 187 8.42 9.07 -19.62
N VAL A 188 7.70 7.94 -19.57
CA VAL A 188 7.54 7.04 -20.72
C VAL A 188 6.65 7.58 -21.85
N LYS A 189 6.01 8.74 -21.67
CA LYS A 189 5.17 9.36 -22.73
C LYS A 189 5.99 10.12 -23.78
N SER A 190 7.31 10.22 -23.60
CA SER A 190 8.18 10.85 -24.60
C SER A 190 8.10 10.14 -25.95
N PRO A 191 7.92 10.84 -27.08
CA PRO A 191 7.95 10.24 -28.41
C PRO A 191 9.28 9.51 -28.71
N GLN A 192 10.38 9.90 -28.05
CA GLN A 192 11.71 9.30 -28.18
C GLN A 192 11.80 7.89 -27.58
N VAL A 193 10.77 7.43 -26.88
CA VAL A 193 10.66 6.01 -26.48
C VAL A 193 10.52 5.10 -27.71
N LYS A 194 10.08 5.61 -28.87
CA LYS A 194 10.14 4.84 -30.12
C LYS A 194 11.57 4.79 -30.64
N GLY A 195 12.09 3.60 -30.92
CA GLY A 195 13.44 3.42 -31.47
C GLY A 195 14.56 3.58 -30.44
N TYR A 196 14.22 3.49 -29.15
CA TYR A 196 15.15 3.62 -28.04
C TYR A 196 16.07 2.40 -27.84
N GLU A 197 15.84 1.31 -28.57
CA GLU A 197 16.60 0.07 -28.47
C GLU A 197 18.11 0.32 -28.67
N GLY A 198 18.92 -0.13 -27.72
CA GLY A 198 20.37 0.11 -27.73
C GLY A 198 20.82 1.46 -27.15
N PHE A 199 19.90 2.38 -26.83
CA PHE A 199 20.18 3.70 -26.21
C PHE A 199 19.87 3.74 -24.70
N THR A 200 19.76 2.59 -24.05
CA THR A 200 19.37 2.51 -22.63
C THR A 200 20.50 2.03 -21.74
N GLY A 201 20.44 2.48 -20.49
CA GLY A 201 21.21 1.94 -19.37
C GLY A 201 20.32 1.79 -18.14
N GLY A 202 20.94 1.53 -16.99
CA GLY A 202 20.20 1.29 -15.73
C GLY A 202 19.26 2.43 -15.34
N SER A 203 19.62 3.68 -15.62
CA SER A 203 18.78 4.85 -15.30
C SER A 203 17.43 4.84 -16.02
N PHE A 204 17.40 4.47 -17.31
CA PHE A 204 16.16 4.35 -18.05
C PHE A 204 15.30 3.21 -17.48
N GLN A 205 15.93 2.05 -17.22
CA GLN A 205 15.24 0.88 -16.65
C GLN A 205 14.61 1.19 -15.28
N ASP A 206 15.33 1.88 -14.41
CA ASP A 206 14.84 2.31 -13.10
C ASP A 206 13.61 3.22 -13.22
N MET A 207 13.66 4.19 -14.14
CA MET A 207 12.57 5.15 -14.38
C MET A 207 11.35 4.53 -15.08
N THR A 208 11.52 3.46 -15.86
CA THR A 208 10.40 2.84 -16.58
C THR A 208 9.76 1.66 -15.84
N ARG A 209 10.46 1.06 -14.88
CA ARG A 209 10.02 -0.17 -14.18
C ARG A 209 8.61 -0.06 -13.60
N ILE A 210 8.27 1.09 -13.00
CA ILE A 210 6.98 1.31 -12.32
C ILE A 210 6.01 2.17 -13.13
N ALA A 211 6.29 2.42 -14.41
CA ALA A 211 5.47 3.30 -15.25
C ALA A 211 4.11 2.68 -15.64
N GLY A 212 4.03 1.35 -15.66
CA GLY A 212 2.86 0.55 -16.06
C GLY A 212 1.81 0.41 -14.97
N VAL A 213 1.31 1.52 -14.44
CA VAL A 213 0.21 1.51 -13.46
C VAL A 213 -1.14 1.22 -14.12
N ASP A 214 -1.94 0.36 -13.48
CA ASP A 214 -3.33 0.09 -13.86
C ASP A 214 -4.22 1.30 -13.50
N GLU A 215 -4.78 1.96 -14.51
CA GLU A 215 -5.58 3.17 -14.35
C GLU A 215 -6.86 2.94 -13.53
N THR A 216 -7.41 1.72 -13.53
CA THR A 216 -8.63 1.38 -12.79
C THR A 216 -8.35 1.24 -11.29
N VAL A 217 -7.13 0.87 -10.92
CA VAL A 217 -6.67 0.74 -9.53
C VAL A 217 -6.12 2.06 -9.00
N TRP A 218 -5.27 2.74 -9.79
CA TRP A 218 -4.51 3.89 -9.31
C TRP A 218 -5.28 5.20 -9.33
N THR A 219 -6.20 5.41 -10.28
CA THR A 219 -7.04 6.62 -10.30
C THR A 219 -7.82 6.85 -9.00
N PRO A 220 -8.57 5.86 -8.46
CA PRO A 220 -9.26 6.05 -7.18
C PRO A 220 -8.29 6.22 -6.01
N LEU A 221 -7.13 5.55 -6.02
CA LEU A 221 -6.10 5.75 -4.97
C LEU A 221 -5.53 7.16 -4.98
N TYR A 222 -5.26 7.73 -6.16
CA TYR A 222 -4.84 9.13 -6.29
C TYR A 222 -5.93 10.09 -5.84
N ALA A 223 -7.19 9.80 -6.18
CA ALA A 223 -8.32 10.62 -5.75
C ALA A 223 -8.45 10.67 -4.21
N CYS A 224 -8.13 9.58 -3.52
CA CYS A 224 -8.17 9.51 -2.06
C CYS A 224 -7.08 10.33 -1.36
N ASN A 225 -5.95 10.58 -2.03
CA ASN A 225 -4.80 11.31 -1.45
C ASN A 225 -4.45 12.57 -2.27
N ARG A 226 -5.45 13.17 -2.90
CA ARG A 226 -5.28 14.20 -3.94
C ARG A 226 -4.45 15.39 -3.47
N GLU A 227 -4.73 15.91 -2.28
CA GLU A 227 -4.09 17.14 -1.78
C GLU A 227 -2.59 16.95 -1.57
N ASN A 228 -2.19 15.85 -0.93
CA ASN A 228 -0.78 15.51 -0.75
C ASN A 228 -0.08 15.28 -2.10
N ILE A 229 -0.72 14.59 -3.04
CA ILE A 229 -0.16 14.37 -4.39
C ILE A 229 0.02 15.69 -5.13
N VAL A 230 -0.95 16.61 -5.06
CA VAL A 230 -0.86 17.92 -5.71
C VAL A 230 0.32 18.73 -5.15
N ALA A 231 0.52 18.70 -3.83
CA ALA A 231 1.65 19.38 -3.20
C ALA A 231 3.00 18.80 -3.68
N GLU A 232 3.14 17.48 -3.67
CA GLU A 232 4.37 16.80 -4.09
C GLU A 232 4.65 16.96 -5.60
N LEU A 233 3.61 16.89 -6.44
CA LEU A 233 3.75 17.08 -7.89
C LEU A 233 4.10 18.52 -8.24
N SER A 234 3.48 19.51 -7.58
CA SER A 234 3.82 20.93 -7.76
C SER A 234 5.27 21.19 -7.37
N GLY A 235 5.70 20.70 -6.21
CA GLY A 235 7.09 20.85 -5.76
C GLY A 235 8.10 20.21 -6.71
N LEU A 236 7.78 19.05 -7.29
CA LEU A 236 8.62 18.45 -8.31
C LEU A 236 8.69 19.29 -9.60
N ILE A 237 7.57 19.86 -10.05
CA ILE A 237 7.53 20.74 -11.21
C ILE A 237 8.43 21.97 -10.97
N ASP A 238 8.35 22.58 -9.79
CA ASP A 238 9.19 23.71 -9.41
C ASP A 238 10.67 23.33 -9.41
N ASN A 239 11.02 22.17 -8.84
CA ASN A 239 12.39 21.65 -8.88
C ASN A 239 12.88 21.43 -10.32
N LEU A 240 12.05 20.83 -11.20
CA LEU A 240 12.39 20.62 -12.61
C LEU A 240 12.55 21.94 -13.37
N ALA A 241 11.78 22.97 -13.02
CA ALA A 241 11.87 24.30 -13.63
C ALA A 241 13.23 24.96 -13.38
N VAL A 242 13.87 24.71 -12.23
CA VAL A 242 15.23 25.20 -11.93
C VAL A 242 16.25 24.66 -12.95
N TYR A 243 16.21 23.36 -13.25
CA TYR A 243 17.10 22.74 -14.25
C TYR A 243 16.79 23.24 -15.66
N LEU A 244 15.49 23.33 -16.00
CA LEU A 244 15.07 23.81 -17.31
C LEU A 244 15.53 25.25 -17.57
N ASP A 245 15.41 26.12 -16.58
CA ASP A 245 15.84 27.51 -16.67
C ASP A 245 17.36 27.61 -16.86
N ALA A 246 18.15 26.93 -16.01
CA ALA A 246 19.61 26.92 -16.12
C ALA A 246 20.09 26.43 -17.49
N LEU A 247 19.46 25.39 -18.05
CA LEU A 247 19.78 24.88 -19.39
C LEU A 247 19.39 25.86 -20.51
N LYS A 248 18.27 26.57 -20.38
CA LYS A 248 17.82 27.56 -21.37
C LYS A 248 18.69 28.82 -21.39
N THR A 249 19.20 29.23 -20.23
CA THR A 249 20.04 30.42 -20.09
C THR A 249 21.53 30.13 -20.22
N CYS A 250 21.91 28.85 -20.43
CA CYS A 250 23.31 28.40 -20.43
C CYS A 250 24.06 28.78 -19.14
N ASP A 251 23.37 28.76 -18.00
CA ASP A 251 23.92 29.07 -16.69
C ASP A 251 24.46 27.80 -16.02
N ASP A 252 25.71 27.48 -16.35
CA ASP A 252 26.40 26.29 -15.85
C ASP A 252 26.61 26.32 -14.33
N GLU A 253 26.75 27.50 -13.73
CA GLU A 253 26.89 27.65 -12.27
C GLU A 253 25.58 27.28 -11.55
N LYS A 254 24.46 27.80 -12.03
CA LYS A 254 23.13 27.45 -11.51
C LYS A 254 22.83 25.97 -11.67
N LEU A 255 23.17 25.39 -12.82
CA LEU A 255 23.02 23.95 -13.06
C LEU A 255 23.86 23.12 -12.09
N ALA A 256 25.14 23.47 -11.91
CA ALA A 256 26.04 22.79 -10.99
C ALA A 256 25.55 22.86 -9.54
N GLN A 257 25.01 24.01 -9.12
CA GLN A 257 24.45 24.18 -7.78
C GLN A 257 23.20 23.31 -7.55
N ALA A 258 22.26 23.27 -8.51
CA ALA A 258 21.08 22.41 -8.42
C ALA A 258 21.45 20.92 -8.34
N LEU A 259 22.42 20.48 -9.15
CA LEU A 259 22.95 19.11 -9.10
C LEU A 259 23.62 18.79 -7.76
N LYS A 260 24.37 19.74 -7.19
CA LYS A 260 25.01 19.58 -5.88
C LYS A 260 23.99 19.40 -4.77
N GLU A 261 22.90 20.15 -4.78
CA GLU A 261 21.81 19.99 -3.81
C GLU A 261 21.21 18.59 -3.86
N GLY A 262 20.86 18.10 -5.05
CA GLY A 262 20.35 16.74 -5.23
C GLY A 262 21.33 15.66 -4.75
N ARG A 263 22.64 15.83 -5.02
CA ARG A 263 23.68 14.92 -4.54
C ARG A 263 23.74 14.85 -3.01
N LEU A 264 23.74 15.99 -2.33
CA LEU A 264 23.81 16.06 -0.86
C LEU A 264 22.58 15.45 -0.18
N ILE A 265 21.39 15.66 -0.76
CA ILE A 265 20.15 15.02 -0.29
C ILE A 265 20.25 13.49 -0.44
N ARG A 266 20.72 13.00 -1.61
CA ARG A 266 20.92 11.57 -1.85
C ARG A 266 21.91 10.94 -0.87
N GLU A 267 23.03 11.61 -0.58
CA GLU A 267 24.01 11.15 0.41
C GLU A 267 23.39 11.03 1.81
N THR A 268 22.44 11.92 2.15
CA THR A 268 21.68 11.82 3.41
C THR A 268 20.70 10.66 3.41
N ILE A 269 19.98 10.42 2.31
CA ILE A 269 19.09 9.27 2.17
C ILE A 269 19.85 7.95 2.34
N LYS A 270 21.04 7.82 1.70
CA LYS A 270 21.87 6.62 1.83
C LYS A 270 22.27 6.33 3.27
N ARG A 271 22.79 7.34 3.99
CA ARG A 271 23.19 7.21 5.40
C ARG A 271 22.04 6.80 6.32
N ASN A 272 20.80 7.19 6.01
CA ASN A 272 19.63 6.85 6.82
C ASN A 272 19.10 5.43 6.56
N ASN A 273 19.53 4.79 5.47
CA ASN A 273 19.10 3.45 5.06
C ASN A 273 20.13 2.35 5.38
N GLU A 274 21.32 2.72 5.83
CA GLU A 274 22.37 1.84 6.38
C GLU A 274 22.16 1.63 7.89
#